data_AF-A0A6V7XHK2-F1
#
_entry.id   AF-A0A6V7XHK2-F1
#
_cell.length_a   1.000
_cell.length_b   1.000
_cell.length_c   1.000
_cell.angle_alpha   90.00
_cell.angle_beta   90.00
_cell.angle_gamma   90.00
#
_symmetry.space_group_name_H-M   'P 1'
#
loop_
_entity.id
_entity.type
_entity.pdbx_description
1 polymer ?
#
loop_
_entity_poly.entity_id
_entity_poly.type
_entity_poly.pdbx_seq_one_letter_code
_entity_poly.pdbx_strand_id
1 'polypeptide(L)'
;MFYLALENNICHNYVTEKFWNSLRSLTVPVVFSRSVFEGMDVPSSAFIALDDFKSVNEFVAHLKALQNDTERYLKHFEWTKTYTKRRFGHDYSPICKICEYATKQFEKKSKNIVDLNKFWNDKDCNKFNVEKFLKD
;
A
#
# COMPACT_ATOMS: atom_id res chain seq x y z
N MET A 1 -7.75 8.16 -13.63
CA MET A 1 -6.99 9.04 -12.70
C MET A 1 -6.11 8.18 -11.81
N PHE A 2 -4.81 8.45 -11.83
CA PHE A 2 -3.81 7.70 -11.07
C PHE A 2 -3.38 8.50 -9.84
N TYR A 3 -2.96 7.82 -8.78
CA TYR A 3 -2.41 8.44 -7.57
C TYR A 3 -1.06 7.81 -7.23
N LEU A 4 -0.01 8.62 -7.10
CA LEU A 4 1.33 8.13 -6.71
C LEU A 4 1.33 7.82 -5.21
N ALA A 5 1.08 6.55 -4.87
CA ALA A 5 1.08 6.03 -3.51
C ALA A 5 2.47 5.47 -3.14
N LEU A 6 3.49 6.31 -3.26
CA LEU A 6 4.88 5.93 -3.06
C LEU A 6 5.22 5.97 -1.56
N GLU A 7 5.67 4.84 -1.02
CA GLU A 7 6.08 4.75 0.37
C GLU A 7 7.52 5.21 0.58
N ASN A 8 7.81 5.70 1.78
CA ASN A 8 9.13 6.25 2.11
C ASN A 8 10.24 5.19 1.98
N ASN A 9 9.91 3.93 2.27
CA ASN A 9 10.78 2.77 2.16
C ASN A 9 10.04 1.63 1.46
N ILE A 10 10.76 0.72 0.80
CA ILE A 10 10.19 -0.49 0.20
C ILE A 10 10.45 -1.65 1.16
N CYS A 11 9.47 -1.97 1.99
CA CYS A 11 9.59 -3.08 2.94
C CYS A 11 8.40 -4.01 2.80
N HIS A 12 8.63 -5.30 3.04
CA HIS A 12 7.54 -6.28 3.05
C HIS A 12 6.43 -5.84 4.02
N ASN A 13 5.17 -5.85 3.57
CA ASN A 13 3.99 -5.43 4.31
C ASN A 13 3.94 -3.96 4.77
N TYR A 14 4.85 -3.09 4.31
CA TYR A 14 4.82 -1.66 4.64
C TYR A 14 3.90 -0.90 3.67
N VAL A 15 2.60 -0.92 3.95
CA VAL A 15 1.55 -0.25 3.16
C VAL A 15 0.75 0.70 4.07
N THR A 16 0.83 2.00 3.80
CA THR A 16 0.28 3.05 4.69
C THR A 16 -0.97 3.72 4.11
N GLU A 17 -1.38 4.84 4.72
CA GLU A 17 -2.54 5.62 4.31
C GLU A 17 -2.54 6.02 2.84
N LYS A 18 -1.37 6.20 2.20
CA LYS A 18 -1.27 6.65 0.80
C LYS A 18 -2.02 5.71 -0.14
N PHE A 19 -1.72 4.41 -0.04
CA PHE A 19 -2.37 3.37 -0.83
C PHE A 19 -3.86 3.22 -0.48
N TRP A 20 -4.19 3.18 0.81
CA TRP A 20 -5.58 2.98 1.23
C TRP A 20 -6.47 4.19 0.92
N ASN A 21 -5.91 5.42 0.97
CA ASN A 21 -6.60 6.64 0.61
C ASN A 21 -6.91 6.70 -0.89
N SER A 22 -6.02 6.25 -1.77
CA SER A 22 -6.30 6.22 -3.21
C SER A 22 -7.45 5.26 -3.52
N LEU A 23 -7.45 4.05 -2.95
CA LEU A 23 -8.56 3.12 -3.13
C LEU A 23 -9.89 3.67 -2.59
N ARG A 24 -9.87 4.32 -1.41
CA ARG A 24 -11.06 4.99 -0.85
C ARG A 24 -11.62 6.06 -1.78
N SER A 25 -10.74 6.83 -2.40
CA SER A 25 -11.07 7.90 -3.36
C SER A 25 -11.36 7.39 -4.78
N LEU A 26 -11.39 6.07 -5.01
CA LEU A 26 -11.60 5.46 -6.33
C LEU A 26 -10.58 5.94 -7.37
N THR A 27 -9.32 6.07 -6.97
CA THR A 27 -8.19 6.30 -7.88
C THR A 27 -7.31 5.05 -7.92
N VAL A 28 -6.62 4.82 -9.05
CA VAL A 28 -5.71 3.68 -9.18
C VAL A 28 -4.36 4.06 -8.55
N PRO A 29 -3.94 3.43 -7.44
CA PRO A 29 -2.62 3.64 -6.86
C PRO A 29 -1.51 3.16 -7.80
N VAL A 30 -0.46 3.97 -7.89
CA VAL A 30 0.84 3.60 -8.41
C VAL A 30 1.80 3.46 -7.23
N VAL A 31 2.41 2.29 -7.06
CA VAL A 31 3.31 1.95 -5.96
C VAL A 31 4.72 1.68 -6.47
N PHE A 32 5.72 1.69 -5.58
CA PHE A 32 7.09 1.38 -5.99
C PHE A 32 7.29 -0.07 -6.41
N SER A 33 6.82 -1.01 -5.58
CA SER A 33 7.09 -2.42 -5.78
C SER A 33 5.90 -3.30 -5.48
N ARG A 34 5.67 -4.29 -6.35
CA ARG A 34 4.62 -5.30 -6.18
C ARG A 34 4.89 -6.21 -4.99
N SER A 35 6.15 -6.52 -4.68
CA SER A 35 6.52 -7.48 -3.63
C SER A 35 6.16 -7.00 -2.21
N VAL A 36 5.95 -5.69 -2.02
CA VAL A 36 5.47 -5.11 -0.76
C VAL A 36 4.11 -5.68 -0.34
N PHE A 37 3.30 -6.12 -1.30
CA PHE A 37 1.97 -6.67 -1.09
C PHE A 37 1.93 -8.21 -1.00
N GLU A 38 3.09 -8.89 -1.03
CA GLU A 38 3.14 -10.35 -0.90
C GLU A 38 2.52 -10.81 0.43
N GLY A 39 1.67 -11.83 0.38
CA GLY A 39 0.96 -12.32 1.57
C GLY A 39 -0.19 -11.42 2.05
N MET A 40 -0.43 -10.28 1.40
CA MET A 40 -1.60 -9.45 1.66
C MET A 40 -2.76 -9.85 0.73
N ASP A 41 -3.99 -9.79 1.24
CA ASP A 41 -5.20 -10.03 0.46
C ASP A 41 -5.62 -8.78 -0.34
N VAL A 42 -4.70 -8.29 -1.18
CA VAL A 42 -4.91 -7.14 -2.05
C VAL A 42 -4.92 -7.65 -3.51
N PRO A 43 -6.04 -7.48 -4.24
CA PRO A 43 -6.09 -7.90 -5.64
C PRO A 43 -4.98 -7.24 -6.46
N SER A 44 -4.24 -8.03 -7.22
CA SER A 44 -3.11 -7.53 -8.04
C SER A 44 -3.52 -6.51 -9.10
N SER A 45 -4.80 -6.54 -9.52
CA SER A 45 -5.38 -5.56 -10.43
C SER A 45 -5.73 -4.23 -9.76
N ALA A 46 -5.78 -4.14 -8.43
CA ALA A 46 -6.18 -2.90 -7.74
C ALA A 46 -5.14 -1.77 -7.86
N PHE A 47 -3.92 -2.07 -8.31
CA PHE A 47 -2.80 -1.14 -8.35
C PHE A 47 -1.85 -1.41 -9.50
N ILE A 48 -0.98 -0.44 -9.78
CA ILE A 48 0.10 -0.53 -10.75
C ILE A 48 1.42 -0.40 -9.98
N ALA A 49 2.37 -1.31 -10.20
CA ALA A 49 3.69 -1.22 -9.57
C ALA A 49 4.73 -0.73 -10.60
N LEU A 50 5.59 0.19 -10.19
CA LEU A 50 6.62 0.75 -11.05
C LEU A 50 7.67 -0.29 -11.46
N ASP A 51 7.95 -1.26 -10.58
CA ASP A 51 8.91 -2.33 -10.83
C ASP A 51 8.43 -3.40 -11.83
N ASP A 52 7.14 -3.40 -12.20
CA ASP A 52 6.61 -4.24 -13.28
C ASP A 52 7.16 -3.83 -14.66
N PHE A 53 7.70 -2.61 -14.78
CA PHE A 53 8.19 -2.05 -16.04
C PHE A 53 9.72 -2.03 -16.12
N LYS A 54 10.25 -2.12 -17.34
CA LYS A 54 11.69 -2.07 -17.61
C LYS A 54 12.23 -0.64 -17.52
N SER A 55 11.43 0.36 -17.88
CA SER A 55 11.81 1.78 -17.85
C SER A 55 10.65 2.72 -17.51
N VAL A 56 10.94 3.99 -17.18
CA VAL A 56 9.92 5.04 -16.99
C VAL A 56 9.11 5.22 -18.26
N ASN A 57 9.74 5.19 -19.43
CA ASN A 57 9.07 5.37 -20.72
C ASN A 57 8.03 4.27 -20.98
N GLU A 58 8.33 3.02 -20.63
CA GLU A 58 7.36 1.91 -20.72
C GLU A 58 6.19 2.11 -19.75
N PHE A 59 6.48 2.50 -18.50
CA PHE A 59 5.46 2.82 -17.50
C PHE A 59 4.54 3.97 -17.97
N VAL A 60 5.11 5.06 -18.48
CA VAL A 60 4.35 6.22 -19.00
C VAL A 60 3.51 5.81 -20.22
N ALA A 61 4.06 5.00 -21.13
CA ALA A 61 3.30 4.47 -22.26
C ALA A 61 2.12 3.62 -21.80
N HIS A 62 2.30 2.79 -20.76
CA HIS A 62 1.23 2.01 -20.15
C HIS A 62 0.12 2.89 -19.56
N LEU A 63 0.48 3.93 -18.80
CA LEU A 63 -0.50 4.87 -18.24
C LEU A 63 -1.29 5.60 -19.33
N LYS A 64 -0.62 6.04 -20.40
CA LYS A 64 -1.27 6.69 -21.55
C LYS A 64 -2.22 5.73 -22.28
N ALA A 65 -1.81 4.48 -22.46
CA ALA A 65 -2.66 3.45 -23.07
C ALA A 65 -3.93 3.21 -22.22
N LEU A 66 -3.78 3.09 -20.90
CA LEU A 66 -4.92 2.95 -19.98
C LEU A 66 -5.84 4.18 -19.99
N GLN A 67 -5.28 5.39 -20.09
CA GLN A 67 -6.07 6.61 -20.15
C GLN A 67 -6.99 6.67 -21.39
N ASN A 68 -6.59 6.00 -22.48
CA ASN A 68 -7.35 5.92 -23.72
C ASN A 68 -8.24 4.67 -23.84
N ASP A 69 -8.21 3.77 -22.84
CA ASP A 69 -8.99 2.53 -22.82
C ASP A 69 -9.77 2.43 -21.49
N THR A 70 -10.99 2.95 -21.52
CA THR A 70 -11.88 2.98 -20.35
C THR A 70 -12.19 1.59 -19.81
N GLU A 71 -12.40 0.60 -20.68
CA GLU A 71 -12.74 -0.75 -20.24
C GLU A 71 -11.57 -1.37 -19.46
N ARG A 72 -10.36 -1.28 -20.01
CA ARG A 72 -9.16 -1.78 -19.35
C ARG A 72 -8.86 -1.01 -18.06
N TYR A 73 -9.06 0.31 -18.05
CA TYR A 73 -8.91 1.11 -16.84
C TYR A 73 -9.90 0.69 -15.74
N LEU A 74 -11.16 0.41 -16.10
CA LEU A 74 -12.19 0.00 -15.15
C LEU A 74 -11.92 -1.38 -14.51
N LYS A 75 -11.11 -2.24 -15.14
CA LYS A 75 -10.67 -3.51 -14.55
C LYS A 75 -9.89 -3.32 -13.24
N HIS A 76 -9.25 -2.16 -13.04
CA HIS A 76 -8.60 -1.83 -11.77
C HIS A 76 -9.56 -1.63 -10.60
N PHE A 77 -10.88 -1.56 -10.84
CA PHE A 77 -11.91 -1.36 -9.83
C PHE A 77 -12.74 -2.61 -9.56
N GLU A 78 -12.41 -3.77 -10.14
CA GLU A 78 -13.19 -4.99 -9.91
C GLU A 78 -13.18 -5.46 -8.46
N TRP A 79 -12.13 -5.10 -7.71
CA TRP A 79 -12.07 -5.32 -6.27
C TRP A 79 -13.27 -4.73 -5.51
N THR A 80 -13.92 -3.69 -6.06
CA THR A 80 -15.13 -3.10 -5.43
C THR A 80 -16.34 -4.03 -5.45
N LYS A 81 -16.31 -5.09 -6.26
CA LYS A 81 -17.35 -6.14 -6.29
C LYS A 81 -17.27 -7.06 -5.08
N THR A 82 -16.09 -7.23 -4.48
CA THR A 82 -15.84 -8.15 -3.36
C THR A 82 -15.52 -7.41 -2.05
N TYR A 83 -14.94 -6.22 -2.13
CA TYR A 83 -14.54 -5.42 -0.98
C TYR A 83 -15.34 -4.14 -0.86
N THR A 84 -15.60 -3.71 0.38
CA THR A 84 -16.31 -2.46 0.65
C THR A 84 -15.38 -1.44 1.31
N LYS A 85 -15.58 -0.17 0.96
CA LYS A 85 -14.90 0.94 1.62
C LYS A 85 -15.48 1.12 3.02
N ARG A 86 -14.82 0.61 4.07
CA ARG A 86 -15.17 1.02 5.43
C ARG A 86 -14.84 2.49 5.60
N ARG A 87 -15.86 3.31 5.87
CA ARG A 87 -15.64 4.64 6.42
C ARG A 87 -15.01 4.46 7.80
N PHE A 88 -13.99 5.24 8.12
CA PHE A 88 -13.62 5.46 9.53
C PHE A 88 -14.79 6.18 10.18
N GLY A 89 -15.76 5.42 10.68
CA GLY A 89 -16.89 5.93 11.43
C GLY A 89 -16.55 6.00 12.92
N HIS A 90 -17.32 6.81 13.64
CA HIS A 90 -17.21 6.95 15.11
C HIS A 90 -17.31 5.60 15.86
N ASP A 91 -17.89 4.58 15.24
CA ASP A 91 -18.09 3.25 15.84
C ASP A 91 -16.81 2.41 16.00
N TYR A 92 -15.72 2.74 15.29
CA TYR A 92 -14.44 2.03 15.42
C TYR A 92 -13.26 2.96 15.15
N SER A 93 -12.66 3.49 16.22
CA SER A 93 -11.37 4.19 16.17
C SER A 93 -10.26 3.25 16.67
N PRO A 94 -9.29 2.88 15.82
CA PRO A 94 -8.11 2.13 16.25
C PRO A 94 -7.38 2.82 17.40
N ILE A 95 -7.34 4.15 17.40
CA ILE A 95 -6.73 4.96 18.46
C ILE A 95 -7.52 4.80 19.77
N CYS A 96 -8.85 4.87 19.72
CA CYS A 96 -9.66 4.64 20.93
C CYS A 96 -9.48 3.20 21.46
N LYS A 97 -9.34 2.20 20.58
CA LYS A 97 -9.03 0.82 20.99
C LYS A 97 -7.66 0.70 21.63
N ILE A 98 -6.64 1.37 21.09
CA ILE A 98 -5.32 1.44 21.72
C ILE A 98 -5.41 2.13 23.09
N CYS A 99 -6.15 3.23 23.22
CA CYS A 99 -6.37 3.90 24.50
C CYS A 99 -7.09 3.00 25.50
N GLU A 100 -8.13 2.27 25.08
CA GLU A 100 -8.85 1.29 25.89
C GLU A 100 -7.92 0.16 26.36
N TYR A 101 -7.05 -0.35 25.48
CA TYR A 101 -6.06 -1.35 25.87
C TYR A 101 -5.03 -0.77 26.82
N ALA A 102 -4.49 0.41 26.55
CA ALA A 102 -3.55 1.07 27.43
C ALA A 102 -4.14 1.23 28.85
N THR A 103 -5.35 1.78 28.97
CA THR A 103 -5.97 2.00 30.29
C THR A 103 -6.29 0.71 31.03
N LYS A 104 -6.60 -0.40 30.33
CA LYS A 104 -6.87 -1.71 30.95
C LYS A 104 -5.62 -2.55 31.24
N GLN A 105 -4.55 -2.44 30.45
CA GLN A 105 -3.35 -3.30 30.55
C GLN A 105 -2.23 -2.69 31.39
N PHE A 106 -2.12 -1.36 31.51
CA PHE A 106 -1.07 -0.74 32.33
C PHE A 106 -1.24 -0.94 33.85
N GLU A 107 -2.36 -1.52 34.31
CA GLU A 107 -2.51 -2.01 35.69
C GLU A 107 -1.66 -3.27 35.96
N LYS A 108 -1.29 -4.05 34.93
CA LYS A 108 -0.36 -5.18 35.02
C LYS A 108 0.94 -4.83 34.33
N LYS A 109 1.99 -4.56 35.12
CA LYS A 109 3.38 -4.38 34.62
C LYS A 109 3.89 -5.68 33.97
N SER A 110 3.53 -5.92 32.71
CA SER A 110 4.17 -6.92 31.87
C SER A 110 5.55 -6.40 31.48
N LYS A 111 6.61 -7.09 31.92
CA LYS A 111 8.02 -6.78 31.58
C LYS A 111 8.45 -7.37 30.23
N ASN A 112 7.54 -7.96 29.46
CA ASN A 112 7.89 -8.58 28.19
C ASN A 112 8.05 -7.50 27.12
N ILE A 113 9.26 -6.95 27.01
CA ILE A 113 9.65 -6.10 25.89
C ILE A 113 9.69 -7.00 24.65
N VAL A 114 8.79 -6.73 23.70
CA VAL A 114 8.78 -7.40 22.41
C VAL A 114 9.94 -6.84 21.58
N ASP A 115 10.80 -7.71 21.08
CA ASP A 115 11.81 -7.32 20.11
C ASP A 115 11.15 -7.05 18.76
N LEU A 116 11.07 -5.78 18.37
CA LEU A 116 10.48 -5.36 17.10
C LEU A 116 11.28 -5.85 15.89
N ASN A 117 12.59 -6.08 16.04
CA ASN A 117 13.43 -6.61 14.96
C ASN A 117 13.05 -8.04 14.58
N LYS A 118 12.31 -8.76 15.42
CA LYS A 118 11.76 -10.07 15.07
C LYS A 118 10.68 -9.99 13.99
N PHE A 119 10.02 -8.84 13.86
CA PHE A 119 8.89 -8.63 12.95
C PHE A 119 9.24 -7.71 11.78
N TRP A 120 10.03 -6.66 12.03
CA TRP A 120 10.45 -5.70 11.03
C TRP A 120 11.95 -5.44 11.18
N ASN A 121 12.74 -6.19 10.44
CA ASN A 121 14.19 -5.98 10.40
C ASN A 121 14.60 -5.22 9.13
N ASP A 122 15.76 -4.56 9.17
CA ASP A 122 16.26 -3.78 8.03
C ASP A 122 16.49 -4.62 6.74
N LYS A 123 16.62 -5.94 6.86
CA LYS A 123 16.78 -6.86 5.71
C LYS A 123 15.45 -7.14 5.00
N ASP A 124 14.32 -6.88 5.65
CA ASP A 124 12.99 -6.98 5.04
C ASP A 124 12.67 -5.78 4.15
N CYS A 125 13.58 -4.79 4.11
CA CYS A 125 13.49 -3.58 3.33
C CYS A 125 14.49 -3.58 2.17
N ASN A 126 13.97 -3.44 0.95
CA ASN A 126 14.76 -3.24 -0.25
C ASN A 126 15.05 -1.74 -0.46
N LYS A 127 16.25 -1.43 -0.95
CA LYS A 127 16.54 -0.10 -1.48
C LYS A 127 15.90 0.02 -2.86
N PHE A 128 15.06 1.04 -3.04
CA PHE A 128 14.57 1.37 -4.38
C PHE A 128 15.76 1.86 -5.22
N ASN A 129 16.02 1.19 -6.34
CA ASN A 129 17.03 1.65 -7.28
C ASN A 129 16.46 2.76 -8.16
N VAL A 130 16.51 3.99 -7.67
CA VAL A 130 16.06 5.19 -8.39
C VAL A 130 16.84 5.36 -9.71
N GLU A 131 18.11 4.93 -9.76
CA GLU A 131 18.92 5.04 -10.98
C GLU A 131 18.36 4.25 -12.16
N LYS A 132 17.63 3.16 -11.91
CA LYS A 132 16.91 2.42 -12.96
C LYS A 132 15.93 3.33 -13.73
N PHE A 133 15.45 4.39 -13.09
CA PHE A 133 14.43 5.29 -13.62
C PHE A 133 14.95 6.69 -13.95
N LEU A 134 16.20 7.03 -13.59
CA LEU A 134 16.83 8.33 -13.88
C LEU A 134 17.84 8.28 -15.03
N LYS A 135 18.16 7.09 -15.55
CA LYS A 135 19.03 6.91 -16.73
C LYS A 135 18.17 6.92 -18.00
N ASP A 136 17.70 8.11 -18.36
CA ASP A 136 17.26 8.44 -19.72
C ASP A 136 18.26 9.45 -20.31
#